data_AF-A0A1Q8TEB9-F1
#
_entry.id   AF-A0A1Q8TEB9-F1
#
_cell.length_a   1.000
_cell.length_b   1.000
_cell.length_c   1.000
_cell.angle_alpha   90.00
_cell.angle_beta   90.00
_cell.angle_gamma   90.00
#
_symmetry.space_group_name_H-M   'P 1'
#
loop_
_entity.id
_entity.type
_entity.pdbx_description
1 polymer ?
#
loop_
_entity_poly.entity_id
_entity_poly.type
_entity_poly.pdbx_seq_one_letter_code
_entity_poly.pdbx_strand_id
1 'polypeptide(L)'
;MDIKLHKQATTTPKIRAEIQAAPSGITDSELARQYGVATATIQRWRYRDDVHDRSHTRHNLLATLTPEQEEVLIAAREFLRLGLDDLLVVAREFLNSRLSRSGLHRMLQRRDVPTLAELARQDVGDDEKPRHKPFKDY
;
A
#
# COMPACT_ATOMS: atom_id res chain seq x y z
N MET A 1 -4.99 -7.28 -16.32
CA MET A 1 -4.29 -7.29 -15.02
C MET A 1 -2.80 -7.27 -15.31
N ASP A 2 -2.06 -6.35 -14.69
CA ASP A 2 -0.61 -6.28 -14.83
C ASP A 2 0.04 -7.25 -13.82
N ILE A 3 0.61 -8.36 -14.32
CA ILE A 3 1.18 -9.41 -13.48
C ILE A 3 2.70 -9.27 -13.53
N LYS A 4 3.29 -8.78 -12.43
CA LYS A 4 4.74 -8.70 -12.26
C LYS A 4 5.30 -10.07 -11.88
N LEU A 5 5.63 -10.87 -12.89
CA LEU A 5 6.18 -12.21 -12.71
C LEU A 5 7.70 -12.21 -12.94
N HIS A 6 8.45 -12.84 -12.04
CA HIS A 6 9.87 -13.11 -12.29
C HIS A 6 10.03 -14.15 -13.41
N LYS A 7 11.04 -13.99 -14.26
CA LYS A 7 11.26 -14.88 -15.43
C LYS A 7 11.39 -16.36 -15.06
N GLN A 8 11.86 -16.64 -13.85
CA GLN A 8 12.07 -18.00 -13.33
C GLN A 8 10.97 -18.46 -12.35
N ALA A 9 9.84 -17.77 -12.29
CA ALA A 9 8.76 -18.15 -11.39
C ALA A 9 8.12 -19.48 -11.82
N THR A 10 8.24 -20.51 -10.98
CA THR A 10 7.69 -21.85 -11.25
C THR A 10 6.18 -21.94 -11.03
N THR A 11 5.62 -21.24 -10.03
CA THR A 11 4.18 -21.28 -9.74
C THR A 11 3.47 -20.06 -10.31
N THR A 12 3.37 -20.00 -11.63
CA THR A 12 2.67 -18.91 -12.32
C THR A 12 1.15 -19.02 -12.14
N PRO A 13 0.38 -17.93 -12.32
CA PRO A 13 -1.08 -17.97 -12.31
C PRO A 13 -1.67 -19.02 -13.27
N LYS A 14 -1.03 -19.23 -14.42
CA LYS A 14 -1.39 -20.28 -15.38
C LYS A 14 -1.26 -21.67 -14.75
N ILE A 15 -0.10 -21.97 -14.15
CA ILE A 15 0.16 -23.27 -13.51
C ILE A 15 -0.78 -23.49 -12.32
N ARG A 16 -1.08 -22.43 -11.54
CA ARG A 16 -2.03 -22.51 -10.43
C ARG A 16 -3.45 -22.84 -10.91
N ALA A 17 -3.89 -22.26 -12.03
CA ALA A 17 -5.17 -22.59 -12.66
C ALA A 17 -5.21 -24.04 -13.15
N GLU A 18 -4.12 -24.53 -13.75
CA GLU A 18 -4.01 -25.93 -14.17
C GLU A 18 -4.09 -26.89 -12.96
N ILE A 19 -3.44 -26.54 -11.84
CA ILE A 19 -3.52 -27.32 -10.59
C ILE A 19 -4.95 -27.36 -10.04
N GLN A 20 -5.69 -26.25 -10.10
CA GLN A 20 -7.09 -26.19 -9.65
C GLN A 20 -8.03 -27.00 -10.57
N ALA A 21 -7.77 -27.01 -11.87
CA ALA A 21 -8.54 -27.77 -12.85
C ALA A 21 -8.20 -29.28 -12.87
N ALA A 22 -7.17 -29.71 -12.11
CA ALA A 22 -6.72 -31.09 -12.10
C ALA A 22 -7.81 -32.04 -11.55
N PRO A 23 -8.15 -33.13 -12.26
CA PRO A 23 -9.15 -34.10 -11.82
C PRO A 23 -8.88 -34.65 -10.42
N SER A 24 -9.94 -34.92 -9.65
CA SER A 24 -9.85 -35.48 -8.29
C SER A 24 -9.12 -36.83 -8.21
N GLY A 25 -9.04 -37.57 -9.32
CA GLY A 25 -8.31 -38.83 -9.40
C GLY A 25 -6.78 -38.69 -9.43
N ILE A 26 -6.24 -37.50 -9.70
CA ILE A 26 -4.79 -37.25 -9.64
C ILE A 26 -4.41 -36.84 -8.23
N THR A 27 -3.42 -37.52 -7.65
CA THR A 27 -2.93 -37.23 -6.31
C THR A 27 -2.07 -35.95 -6.27
N ASP A 28 -2.02 -35.28 -5.13
CA ASP A 28 -1.19 -34.08 -4.96
C ASP A 28 0.31 -34.37 -5.16
N SER A 29 0.75 -35.60 -4.87
CA SER A 29 2.14 -36.02 -5.07
C SER A 29 2.50 -36.19 -6.54
N GLU A 30 1.56 -36.65 -7.38
CA GLU A 30 1.77 -36.76 -8.82
C GLU A 30 1.88 -35.38 -9.47
N LEU A 31 0.98 -34.46 -9.10
CA LEU A 31 1.03 -33.06 -9.55
C LEU A 31 2.32 -32.38 -9.09
N ALA A 32 2.76 -32.63 -7.85
CA ALA A 32 4.00 -32.06 -7.31
C ALA A 32 5.22 -32.49 -8.15
N ARG A 33 5.29 -33.77 -8.52
CA ARG A 33 6.33 -34.31 -9.40
C ARG A 33 6.25 -33.73 -10.81
N GLN A 34 5.05 -33.58 -11.37
CA GLN A 34 4.83 -33.02 -12.70
C GLN A 34 5.31 -31.57 -12.80
N TYR A 35 4.96 -30.73 -11.81
CA TYR A 35 5.28 -29.30 -11.81
C TYR A 35 6.62 -28.97 -11.14
N GLY A 36 7.31 -29.95 -10.56
CA GLY A 36 8.59 -29.74 -9.88
C GLY A 36 8.48 -28.85 -8.64
N VAL A 37 7.39 -28.96 -7.88
CA VAL A 37 7.12 -28.17 -6.68
C VAL A 37 6.83 -29.07 -5.49
N ALA A 38 6.91 -28.53 -4.26
CA ALA A 38 6.54 -29.27 -3.07
C ALA A 38 5.03 -29.63 -3.05
N THR A 39 4.68 -30.78 -2.48
CA THR A 39 3.28 -31.22 -2.32
C THR A 39 2.42 -30.21 -1.56
N ALA A 40 2.99 -29.54 -0.55
CA ALA A 40 2.31 -28.47 0.18
C ALA A 40 1.93 -27.27 -0.71
N THR A 41 2.70 -27.01 -1.77
CA THR A 41 2.40 -25.97 -2.76
C THR A 41 1.22 -26.39 -3.64
N ILE A 42 1.15 -27.65 -4.05
CA ILE A 42 -0.01 -28.20 -4.77
C ILE A 42 -1.26 -28.11 -3.91
N GLN A 43 -1.21 -28.63 -2.68
CA GLN A 43 -2.34 -28.56 -1.73
C GLN A 43 -2.84 -27.13 -1.57
N ARG A 44 -1.92 -26.18 -1.35
CA ARG A 44 -2.28 -24.76 -1.21
C ARG A 44 -3.04 -24.22 -2.42
N TRP A 45 -2.59 -24.50 -3.63
CA TRP A 45 -3.20 -23.93 -4.84
C TRP A 45 -4.45 -24.67 -5.29
N ARG A 46 -4.48 -26.00 -5.12
CA ARG A 46 -5.62 -26.85 -5.49
C ARG A 46 -6.89 -26.50 -4.72
N TYR A 47 -6.76 -26.16 -3.44
CA TYR A 47 -7.90 -25.85 -2.55
C TYR A 47 -8.11 -24.35 -2.32
N ARG A 48 -7.44 -23.47 -3.07
CA ARG A 48 -7.71 -22.03 -3.06
C ARG A 48 -8.80 -21.68 -4.05
N ASP A 49 -9.55 -20.63 -3.74
CA ASP A 49 -10.59 -20.09 -4.62
C ASP A 49 -10.02 -19.18 -5.73
N ASP A 50 -8.75 -18.77 -5.61
CA ASP A 50 -8.11 -17.82 -6.51
C ASP A 50 -6.67 -18.24 -6.88
N VAL A 51 -6.21 -17.80 -8.05
CA VAL A 51 -4.86 -18.10 -8.60
C VAL A 51 -3.88 -16.95 -8.43
N HIS A 52 -4.33 -15.82 -7.88
CA HIS A 52 -3.56 -14.59 -7.82
C HIS A 52 -2.81 -14.48 -6.49
N ASP A 53 -1.76 -13.65 -6.48
CA ASP A 53 -1.09 -13.34 -5.23
C ASP A 53 -1.96 -12.37 -4.44
N ARG A 54 -2.33 -12.76 -3.22
CA ARG A 54 -2.98 -11.86 -2.28
C ARG A 54 -2.01 -10.80 -1.81
N SER A 55 -2.55 -9.69 -1.34
CA SER A 55 -1.74 -8.62 -0.74
C SER A 55 -0.83 -9.19 0.36
N HIS A 56 0.46 -8.84 0.31
CA HIS A 56 1.41 -9.11 1.39
C HIS A 56 1.22 -8.16 2.58
N THR A 57 0.38 -7.13 2.42
CA THR A 57 0.07 -6.18 3.48
C THR A 57 -0.79 -6.88 4.53
N ARG A 58 -0.46 -6.69 5.81
CA ARG A 58 -1.26 -7.25 6.90
C ARG A 58 -2.71 -6.73 6.81
N HIS A 59 -3.67 -7.62 7.07
CA HIS A 59 -5.09 -7.28 7.10
C HIS A 59 -5.41 -6.18 8.12
N ASN A 60 -4.78 -6.25 9.29
CA ASN A 60 -4.91 -5.25 10.34
C ASN A 60 -3.57 -4.55 10.56
N LEU A 61 -3.50 -3.28 10.17
CA LEU A 61 -2.35 -2.43 10.47
C LEU A 61 -2.48 -1.96 11.92
N LEU A 62 -1.47 -2.26 12.73
CA LEU A 62 -1.42 -1.85 14.14
C LEU A 62 -1.09 -0.35 14.20
N ALA A 63 -2.11 0.48 14.08
CA ALA A 63 -1.99 1.93 14.21
C ALA A 63 -1.75 2.31 15.68
N THR A 64 -0.84 3.27 15.91
CA THR A 64 -0.55 3.81 17.25
C THR A 64 -1.58 4.85 17.69
N LEU A 65 -2.30 5.43 16.74
CA LEU A 65 -3.36 6.41 16.96
C LEU A 65 -4.71 5.73 16.77
N THR A 66 -5.69 6.17 17.55
CA THR A 66 -7.10 5.83 17.33
C THR A 66 -7.62 6.53 16.08
N PRO A 67 -8.67 6.01 15.41
CA PRO A 67 -9.28 6.67 14.25
C PRO A 67 -9.62 8.15 14.51
N GLU A 68 -10.15 8.46 15.70
CA GLU A 68 -10.53 9.82 16.09
C GLU A 68 -9.31 10.74 16.23
N GLN A 69 -8.20 10.24 16.79
CA GLN A 69 -6.94 10.99 16.85
C GLN A 69 -6.34 11.24 15.47
N GLU A 70 -6.51 10.32 14.53
CA GLU A 70 -6.09 10.53 13.14
C GLU A 70 -6.88 11.67 12.50
N GLU A 71 -8.21 11.73 12.68
CA GLU A 71 -9.03 12.83 12.17
C GLU A 71 -8.56 14.19 12.71
N VAL A 72 -8.25 14.27 14.01
CA VAL A 72 -7.74 15.50 14.62
C VAL A 72 -6.43 15.95 13.95
N LEU A 73 -5.51 15.03 13.66
CA LEU A 73 -4.25 15.37 13.00
C LEU A 73 -4.41 15.72 11.52
N ILE A 74 -5.34 15.05 10.82
CA ILE A 74 -5.65 15.37 9.42
C ILE A 74 -6.22 16.79 9.36
N ALA A 75 -7.22 17.09 10.19
CA ALA A 75 -7.78 18.43 10.31
C ALA A 75 -6.68 19.45 10.66
N ALA A 76 -5.84 19.19 11.67
CA ALA A 76 -4.77 20.10 12.04
C ALA A 76 -3.79 20.36 10.87
N ARG A 77 -3.43 19.34 10.10
CA ARG A 77 -2.57 19.47 8.92
C ARG A 77 -3.23 20.30 7.82
N GLU A 78 -4.51 20.06 7.56
CA GLU A 78 -5.27 20.79 6.55
C GLU A 78 -5.45 22.25 6.95
N PHE A 79 -5.91 22.54 8.17
CA PHE A 79 -6.15 23.92 8.60
C PHE A 79 -4.86 24.73 8.81
N LEU A 80 -3.83 24.13 9.42
CA LEU A 80 -2.63 24.86 9.82
C LEU A 80 -1.47 24.71 8.83
N ARG A 81 -1.63 23.89 7.79
CA ARG A 81 -0.60 23.61 6.76
C ARG A 81 0.75 23.18 7.35
N LEU A 82 0.72 22.43 8.46
CA LEU A 82 1.92 22.02 9.19
C LEU A 82 2.76 21.01 8.42
N GLY A 83 4.08 21.23 8.46
CA GLY A 83 5.09 20.25 8.06
C GLY A 83 4.95 18.93 8.82
N LEU A 84 5.55 17.86 8.30
CA LEU A 84 5.52 16.56 8.98
C LEU A 84 6.12 16.64 10.38
N ASP A 85 7.21 17.40 10.55
CA ASP A 85 7.93 17.54 11.80
C ASP A 85 7.17 18.43 12.80
N ASP A 86 6.58 19.55 12.35
CA ASP A 86 5.75 20.40 13.21
C ASP A 86 4.47 19.69 13.66
N LEU A 87 3.82 18.97 12.74
CA LEU A 87 2.66 18.14 13.06
C LEU A 87 3.03 17.03 14.06
N LEU A 88 4.26 16.50 14.00
CA LEU A 88 4.73 15.50 14.96
C LEU A 88 4.88 16.10 16.36
N VAL A 89 5.34 17.35 16.48
CA VAL A 89 5.42 18.05 17.77
C VAL A 89 4.02 18.18 18.37
N VAL A 90 3.06 18.68 17.59
CA VAL A 90 1.64 18.81 18.01
C VAL A 90 1.07 17.44 18.40
N ALA A 91 1.28 16.42 17.59
CA ALA A 91 0.76 15.08 17.85
C ALA A 91 1.33 14.47 19.13
N ARG A 92 2.61 14.70 19.43
CA ARG A 92 3.27 14.20 20.65
C ARG A 92 2.78 14.91 21.90
N GLU A 93 2.58 16.22 21.80
CA GLU A 93 2.12 17.04 22.91
C GLU A 93 0.68 16.68 23.29
N PHE A 94 -0.22 16.59 22.31
CA PHE A 94 -1.66 16.54 22.59
C PHE A 94 -2.30 15.16 22.46
N LEU A 95 -1.69 14.20 21.75
CA LEU A 95 -2.35 12.92 21.43
C LEU A 95 -1.56 11.70 21.89
N ASN A 96 -0.28 11.61 21.51
CA ASN A 96 0.55 10.45 21.82
C ASN A 96 2.04 10.82 21.86
N SER A 97 2.58 10.95 23.07
CA SER A 97 3.99 11.30 23.32
C SER A 97 5.01 10.30 22.73
N ARG A 98 4.60 9.06 22.46
CA ARG A 98 5.45 8.01 21.88
C ARG A 98 5.31 7.89 20.36
N LEU A 99 4.54 8.75 19.72
CA LEU A 99 4.36 8.69 18.26
C LEU A 99 5.71 8.85 17.55
N SER A 100 5.99 7.95 16.61
CA SER A 100 7.19 8.04 15.78
C SER A 100 6.90 8.85 14.52
N ARG A 101 7.93 9.54 14.02
CA ARG A 101 7.87 10.29 12.74
C ARG A 101 7.42 9.41 11.58
N SER A 102 7.97 8.20 11.49
CA SER A 102 7.60 7.24 10.44
C SER A 102 6.18 6.71 10.62
N GLY A 103 5.72 6.53 11.86
CA GLY A 103 4.33 6.18 12.16
C GLY A 103 3.36 7.26 11.68
N LEU A 104 3.64 8.54 11.98
CA LEU A 104 2.86 9.67 11.51
C LEU A 104 2.84 9.74 9.97
N HIS A 105 4.01 9.63 9.33
CA HIS A 105 4.10 9.66 7.87
C HIS A 105 3.30 8.52 7.21
N ARG A 106 3.42 7.28 7.71
CA ARG A 106 2.64 6.14 7.20
C ARG A 106 1.14 6.33 7.42
N MET A 107 0.74 6.95 8.54
CA MET A 107 -0.67 7.27 8.79
C MET A 107 -1.19 8.24 7.73
N LEU A 108 -0.49 9.34 7.47
CA LEU A 108 -0.89 10.31 6.44
C LEU A 108 -0.99 9.67 5.05
N GLN A 109 -0.02 8.82 4.68
CA GLN A 109 -0.08 8.09 3.41
C GLN A 109 -1.24 7.09 3.35
N ARG A 110 -1.48 6.33 4.44
CA ARG A 110 -2.57 5.34 4.49
C ARG A 110 -3.95 6.00 4.44
N ARG A 111 -4.06 7.23 4.93
CA ARG A 111 -5.30 8.02 4.95
C ARG A 111 -5.42 8.93 3.72
N ASP A 112 -4.53 8.78 2.73
CA ASP A 112 -4.50 9.56 1.48
C ASP A 112 -4.53 11.08 1.71
N VAL A 113 -3.87 11.54 2.76
CA VAL A 113 -3.86 12.96 3.14
C VAL A 113 -3.04 13.75 2.14
N PRO A 114 -3.56 14.84 1.57
CA PRO A 114 -2.83 15.62 0.57
C PRO A 114 -1.49 16.15 1.11
N THR A 115 -0.54 16.25 0.20
CA THR A 115 0.74 16.90 0.46
C THR A 115 0.55 18.40 0.65
N LEU A 116 1.48 19.06 1.37
CA LEU A 116 1.40 20.51 1.54
C LEU A 116 1.41 21.27 0.21
N ALA A 117 2.08 20.73 -0.82
CA ALA A 117 2.08 21.32 -2.15
C ALA A 117 0.69 21.24 -2.82
N GLU A 118 -0.04 20.13 -2.64
CA GLU A 118 -1.40 19.98 -3.15
C GLU A 118 -2.37 20.88 -2.40
N LEU A 119 -2.25 20.94 -1.06
CA LEU A 119 -3.02 21.84 -0.23
C LEU A 119 -2.79 23.32 -0.59
N ALA A 120 -1.54 23.71 -0.84
CA ALA A 120 -1.22 25.06 -1.29
C ALA A 120 -1.82 25.38 -2.68
N ARG A 121 -1.89 24.41 -3.60
CA ARG A 121 -2.58 24.60 -4.89
C ARG A 121 -4.08 24.79 -4.70
N GLN A 122 -4.69 24.07 -3.77
CA GLN A 122 -6.11 24.22 -3.44
C GLN A 122 -6.40 25.62 -2.88
N ASP A 123 -5.49 26.18 -2.06
CA ASP A 123 -5.64 27.53 -1.49
C ASP A 123 -5.58 28.64 -2.55
N VAL A 124 -4.76 28.46 -3.59
CA VAL A 124 -4.57 29.46 -4.66
C VAL A 124 -5.73 29.44 -5.67
N GLY A 125 -6.54 28.38 -5.70
CA GLY A 125 -7.60 28.18 -6.70
C GLY A 125 -7.04 27.81 -8.07
N ASP A 126 -7.85 27.15 -8.91
CA ASP A 126 -7.48 26.71 -10.27
C ASP A 126 -7.19 27.85 -11.28
N ASP A 127 -7.23 29.12 -10.83
CA ASP A 127 -7.23 30.30 -11.69
C ASP A 127 -5.84 30.92 -11.97
N GLU A 128 -4.75 30.47 -11.34
CA GLU A 128 -3.40 30.93 -11.68
C GLU A 128 -2.48 29.81 -12.15
N LYS A 129 -2.49 29.57 -13.48
CA LYS A 129 -1.38 28.87 -14.13
C LYS A 129 -0.07 29.59 -13.78
N PRO A 130 1.01 28.86 -13.40
CA PRO A 130 2.26 29.49 -13.03
C PRO A 130 2.81 30.31 -14.19
N ARG A 131 2.94 31.62 -13.97
CA ARG A 131 3.52 32.56 -14.93
C ARG A 131 5.02 32.28 -15.02
N HIS A 132 5.43 31.40 -15.94
CA HIS A 132 6.85 31.13 -16.18
C HIS A 132 7.57 32.44 -16.49
N LYS A 133 8.51 32.84 -15.63
CA LYS A 133 9.42 33.94 -15.94
C LYS A 133 10.37 33.46 -17.03
N PRO A 134 10.51 34.17 -18.16
CA PRO A 134 11.52 33.81 -19.15
C PRO A 134 12.91 33.93 -18.51
N PHE A 135 13.82 33.05 -18.97
CA PHE A 135 15.23 33.14 -18.57
C PHE A 135 15.79 34.49 -19.00
N LYS A 136 16.68 35.07 -18.18
CA LYS A 136 17.30 36.35 -18.49
C LYS A 136 18.43 36.09 -19.47
N ASP A 137 18.32 36.63 -20.69
CA ASP A 137 19.43 36.62 -21.63
C ASP A 137 20.52 37.55 -21.09
N TYR A 138 21.69 36.97 -20.81
CA TYR A 138 22.91 37.70 -20.42
C TYR A 138 23.73 38.04 -21.65
#